data_AF-A0AAD2SWB7-F1
#
_entry.id   AF-A0AAD2SWB7-F1
#
_cell.length_a   1.000
_cell.length_b   1.000
_cell.length_c   1.000
_cell.angle_alpha   90.00
_cell.angle_beta   90.00
_cell.angle_gamma   90.00
#
_symmetry.space_group_name_H-M   'P 1'
#
loop_
_entity.id
_entity.type
_entity.pdbx_description
1 polymer ?
#
loop_
_entity_poly.entity_id
_entity_poly.type
_entity_poly.pdbx_seq_one_letter_code
_entity_poly.pdbx_strand_id
1 'polypeptide(L)'
;MAYRNKTYVAFDGDNDMRYYQLMKAWKQNDNTLFNFHDAHDINSARDTSQEESIKRQLRERMANSKAFVLLIGEHTKYLTKFVKWEIGLAIKKGLPIICVNLNKNKRKDELCPSSLNGQLAIFIPFGSKMMQYALENWPKSHEQYLKNGEISSYCYKDAVYKRLGL
;
A
#
# COMPACT_ATOMS: atom_id res chain seq x y z
N MET A 1 2.65 -23.44 -8.26
CA MET A 1 2.44 -21.99 -8.07
C MET A 1 2.99 -21.57 -6.72
N ALA A 2 3.92 -20.61 -6.64
CA ALA A 2 4.27 -20.00 -5.37
C ALA A 2 3.07 -19.19 -4.85
N TYR A 3 2.49 -19.61 -3.73
CA TYR A 3 1.34 -18.92 -3.12
C TYR A 3 1.79 -17.55 -2.60
N ARG A 4 1.46 -16.48 -3.34
CA ARG A 4 1.64 -15.10 -2.88
C ARG A 4 0.60 -14.80 -1.81
N ASN A 5 0.97 -14.96 -0.55
CA ASN A 5 0.05 -14.77 0.58
C ASN A 5 0.29 -13.45 1.34
N LYS A 6 1.33 -12.69 0.98
CA LYS A 6 1.74 -11.49 1.72
C LYS A 6 1.38 -10.19 1.00
N THR A 7 1.23 -9.13 1.78
CA THR A 7 0.98 -7.76 1.33
C THR A 7 2.24 -6.94 1.58
N TYR A 8 2.68 -6.19 0.58
CA TYR A 8 3.79 -5.26 0.73
C TYR A 8 3.27 -3.94 1.30
N VAL A 9 3.86 -3.42 2.38
CA VAL A 9 3.45 -2.12 2.96
C VAL A 9 4.59 -1.13 2.84
N ALA A 10 4.37 -0.06 2.08
CA ALA A 10 5.23 1.11 1.97
C ALA A 10 4.66 2.27 2.79
N PHE A 11 5.51 3.02 3.47
CA PHE A 11 5.13 4.17 4.30
C PHE A 11 6.36 5.04 4.63
N ASP A 12 6.16 6.18 5.30
CA ASP A 12 7.24 6.99 5.86
C ASP A 12 7.80 6.33 7.14
N GLY A 13 9.00 5.77 7.07
CA GLY A 13 9.63 5.08 8.20
C GLY A 13 9.90 5.99 9.41
N ASP A 14 10.12 7.29 9.18
CA ASP A 14 10.46 8.24 10.24
C ASP A 14 9.21 8.77 10.96
N ASN A 15 8.14 9.04 10.21
CA ASN A 15 6.94 9.72 10.74
C ASN A 15 5.74 8.77 10.98
N ASP A 16 5.60 7.71 10.17
CA ASP A 16 4.38 6.90 10.12
C ASP A 16 4.54 5.50 10.73
N MET A 17 5.70 5.20 11.34
CA MET A 17 5.99 3.91 11.97
C MET A 17 4.92 3.46 12.98
N ARG A 18 4.33 4.40 13.74
CA ARG A 18 3.25 4.12 14.69
C ARG A 18 2.00 3.50 14.03
N TYR A 19 1.66 3.93 12.82
CA TYR A 19 0.49 3.41 12.11
C TYR A 19 0.74 1.99 11.63
N TYR A 20 1.96 1.73 11.17
CA TYR A 20 2.38 0.38 10.82
C TYR A 20 2.41 -0.56 12.04
N GLN A 21 2.89 -0.09 13.20
CA GLN A 21 2.80 -0.85 14.46
C GLN A 21 1.35 -1.16 14.84
N LEU A 22 0.43 -0.21 14.64
CA LEU A 22 -1.00 -0.43 14.88
C LEU A 22 -1.59 -1.49 13.92
N MET A 23 -1.18 -1.49 12.65
CA MET A 23 -1.54 -2.57 11.72
C MET A 23 -1.04 -3.94 12.19
N LYS A 24 0.17 -4.01 12.76
CA LYS A 24 0.70 -5.24 13.36
C LYS A 24 -0.13 -5.68 14.58
N ALA A 25 -0.59 -4.75 15.41
CA ALA A 25 -1.46 -5.06 16.54
C ALA A 25 -2.84 -5.60 16.09
N TRP A 26 -3.47 -5.02 15.06
CA TRP A 26 -4.72 -5.53 14.50
C TRP A 26 -4.60 -6.98 14.00
N LYS A 27 -3.45 -7.32 13.40
CA LYS A 27 -3.16 -8.69 12.99
C LYS A 27 -3.14 -9.66 14.17
N GLN A 28 -2.52 -9.26 15.29
CA GLN A 28 -2.40 -10.12 16.48
C GLN A 28 -3.75 -10.31 17.19
N ASN A 29 -4.62 -9.30 17.15
CA ASN A 29 -5.89 -9.32 17.89
C ASN A 29 -7.01 -10.09 17.18
N ASP A 30 -7.12 -9.98 15.85
CA ASP A 30 -8.36 -10.37 15.15
C ASP A 30 -8.25 -11.69 14.35
N ASN A 31 -7.17 -12.48 14.51
CA ASN A 31 -6.91 -13.69 13.70
C ASN A 31 -7.05 -13.44 12.19
N THR A 32 -6.85 -12.19 11.78
CA THR A 32 -7.09 -11.74 10.42
C THR A 32 -6.05 -12.31 9.48
N LEU A 33 -6.45 -12.60 8.24
CA LEU A 33 -5.56 -13.13 7.19
C LEU A 33 -4.50 -12.10 6.71
N PHE A 34 -4.28 -11.01 7.44
CA PHE A 34 -3.32 -9.96 7.10
C PHE A 34 -1.89 -10.43 7.32
N ASN A 35 -1.24 -10.91 6.27
CA ASN A 35 0.20 -11.17 6.31
C ASN A 35 0.96 -10.04 5.60
N PHE A 36 1.74 -9.25 6.33
CA PHE A 36 2.51 -8.13 5.77
C PHE A 36 3.99 -8.47 5.64
N HIS A 37 4.62 -8.00 4.57
CA HIS A 37 6.07 -7.81 4.49
C HIS A 37 6.40 -6.39 4.94
N ASP A 38 7.28 -6.27 5.92
CA ASP A 38 7.87 -5.00 6.32
C ASP A 38 8.87 -4.55 5.26
N ALA A 39 8.77 -3.35 4.72
CA ALA A 39 9.79 -2.78 3.83
C ALA A 39 10.94 -2.14 4.62
N HIS A 40 10.69 -1.72 5.86
CA HIS A 40 11.59 -0.88 6.67
C HIS A 40 12.42 -1.65 7.69
N ASP A 41 12.14 -2.93 7.92
CA ASP A 41 13.00 -3.84 8.70
C ASP A 41 14.42 -4.00 8.09
N ILE A 42 14.62 -3.57 6.83
CA ILE A 42 15.93 -3.56 6.15
C ILE A 42 16.61 -2.18 6.21
N ASN A 43 15.85 -1.10 6.46
CA ASN A 43 16.27 0.28 6.19
C ASN A 43 17.12 0.95 7.29
N SER A 44 17.76 0.18 8.18
CA SER A 44 18.56 0.75 9.28
C SER A 44 19.95 1.28 8.87
N ALA A 45 20.28 1.44 7.59
CA ALA A 45 21.65 1.74 7.18
C ALA A 45 21.76 2.83 6.09
N ARG A 46 22.61 3.83 6.37
CA ARG A 46 22.73 5.15 5.71
C ARG A 46 23.75 5.18 4.56
N ASP A 47 24.03 4.06 3.89
CA ASP A 47 25.10 3.99 2.88
C ASP A 47 24.57 3.82 1.44
N THR A 48 25.13 4.55 0.47
CA THR A 48 24.70 4.56 -0.95
C THR A 48 25.03 3.25 -1.66
N SER A 49 26.09 2.56 -1.24
CA SER A 49 26.44 1.21 -1.69
C SER A 49 25.40 0.15 -1.28
N GLN A 50 24.59 0.44 -0.26
CA GLN A 50 23.50 -0.43 0.19
C GLN A 50 22.19 -0.18 -0.55
N GLU A 51 22.02 0.94 -1.26
CA GLU A 51 20.74 1.27 -1.90
C GLU A 51 20.31 0.22 -2.94
N GLU A 52 21.23 -0.22 -3.81
CA GLU A 52 20.93 -1.27 -4.79
C GLU A 52 20.63 -2.61 -4.12
N SER A 53 21.35 -2.94 -3.05
CA SER A 53 21.11 -4.15 -2.25
C SER A 53 19.73 -4.11 -1.58
N ILE A 54 19.36 -2.97 -1.00
CA ILE A 54 18.04 -2.72 -0.41
C ILE A 54 16.97 -2.86 -1.49
N LYS A 55 17.11 -2.16 -2.63
CA LYS A 55 16.18 -2.26 -3.76
C LYS A 55 16.06 -3.70 -4.27
N ARG A 56 17.14 -4.48 -4.27
CA ARG A 56 17.09 -5.91 -4.62
C ARG A 56 16.23 -6.69 -3.64
N GLN A 57 16.43 -6.53 -2.33
CA GLN A 57 15.64 -7.20 -1.30
C GLN A 57 14.17 -6.78 -1.34
N LEU A 58 13.88 -5.47 -1.48
CA LEU A 58 12.52 -4.96 -1.62
C LEU A 58 11.83 -5.52 -2.87
N ARG A 59 12.57 -5.66 -3.98
CA ARG A 59 12.06 -6.27 -5.22
C ARG A 59 11.67 -7.72 -5.03
N GLU A 60 12.46 -8.51 -4.29
CA GLU A 60 12.16 -9.90 -3.96
C GLU A 60 10.92 -10.01 -3.06
N ARG A 61 10.81 -9.16 -2.03
CA ARG A 61 9.61 -9.09 -1.16
C ARG A 61 8.36 -8.71 -1.94
N MET A 62 8.45 -7.69 -2.78
CA MET A 62 7.33 -7.26 -3.62
C MET A 62 6.93 -8.34 -4.64
N ALA A 63 7.88 -9.10 -5.19
CA ALA A 63 7.59 -10.21 -6.10
C ALA A 63 6.79 -11.35 -5.45
N ASN A 64 6.94 -11.53 -4.14
CA ASN A 64 6.20 -12.51 -3.33
C ASN A 64 4.88 -11.95 -2.75
N SER A 65 4.55 -10.70 -3.07
CA SER A 65 3.36 -10.02 -2.54
C SER A 65 2.19 -10.08 -3.52
N LYS A 66 0.97 -10.22 -2.98
CA LYS A 66 -0.30 -10.22 -3.75
C LYS A 66 -0.88 -8.83 -3.98
N ALA A 67 -0.51 -7.87 -3.14
CA ALA A 67 -0.98 -6.49 -3.18
C ALA A 67 0.10 -5.56 -2.63
N PHE A 68 0.05 -4.31 -3.09
CA PHE A 68 0.89 -3.22 -2.62
C PHE A 68 0.01 -2.21 -1.86
N VAL A 69 0.37 -1.96 -0.60
CA VAL A 69 -0.30 -1.00 0.28
C VAL A 69 0.65 0.17 0.51
N LEU A 70 0.19 1.38 0.28
CA LEU A 70 0.91 2.62 0.60
C LEU A 70 0.16 3.36 1.70
N LEU A 71 0.80 3.60 2.85
CA LEU A 71 0.30 4.53 3.85
C LEU A 71 0.69 5.95 3.44
N ILE A 72 -0.30 6.84 3.39
CA ILE A 72 -0.16 8.24 3.00
C ILE A 72 -0.34 9.12 4.24
N GLY A 73 0.78 9.56 4.81
CA GLY A 73 0.88 10.55 5.86
C GLY A 73 1.22 11.94 5.32
N GLU A 74 1.50 12.86 6.24
CA GLU A 74 1.73 14.28 5.94
C GLU A 74 2.97 14.51 5.05
N HIS A 75 3.99 13.68 5.21
CA HIS A 75 5.27 13.81 4.51
C HIS A 75 5.41 12.89 3.29
N THR A 76 4.50 11.94 3.09
CA THR A 76 4.62 10.90 2.04
C THR A 76 4.76 11.49 0.64
N LYS A 77 4.12 12.62 0.35
CA LYS A 77 4.24 13.31 -0.95
C LYS A 77 5.67 13.72 -1.32
N TYR A 78 6.52 13.94 -0.32
CA TYR A 78 7.91 14.38 -0.49
C TYR A 78 8.90 13.20 -0.61
N LEU A 79 8.46 11.97 -0.37
CA LEU A 79 9.31 10.78 -0.40
C LEU A 79 9.58 10.33 -1.85
N THR A 80 10.59 10.92 -2.48
CA THR A 80 10.92 10.72 -3.90
C THR A 80 11.98 9.66 -4.19
N LYS A 81 12.59 9.06 -3.16
CA LYS A 81 13.62 8.01 -3.30
C LYS A 81 13.01 6.61 -3.34
N PHE A 82 12.85 5.99 -2.17
CA PHE A 82 12.36 4.62 -2.06
C PHE A 82 10.88 4.49 -2.40
N VAL A 83 10.01 5.30 -1.79
CA VAL A 83 8.55 5.24 -2.02
C VAL A 83 8.19 5.42 -3.51
N LYS A 84 8.78 6.42 -4.18
CA LYS A 84 8.63 6.61 -5.63
C LYS A 84 9.07 5.37 -6.43
N TRP A 85 10.20 4.79 -6.07
CA TRP A 85 10.70 3.57 -6.73
C TRP A 85 9.81 2.35 -6.48
N GLU A 86 9.30 2.18 -5.26
CA GLU A 86 8.38 1.09 -4.89
C GLU A 86 7.06 1.19 -5.64
N ILE A 87 6.48 2.40 -5.74
CA ILE A 87 5.28 2.67 -6.54
C ILE A 87 5.54 2.28 -8.01
N GLY A 88 6.65 2.72 -8.60
CA GLY A 88 7.00 2.38 -9.98
C GLY A 88 7.17 0.87 -10.19
N LEU A 89 7.75 0.16 -9.23
CA LEU A 89 7.91 -1.28 -9.29
C LEU A 89 6.56 -2.02 -9.18
N ALA A 90 5.66 -1.54 -8.29
CA ALA A 90 4.31 -2.11 -8.14
C ALA A 90 3.50 -1.96 -9.42
N ILE A 91 3.54 -0.77 -10.05
CA ILE A 91 2.92 -0.50 -11.36
C ILE A 91 3.48 -1.44 -12.42
N LYS A 92 4.82 -1.53 -12.55
CA LYS A 92 5.47 -2.42 -13.53
C LYS A 92 5.10 -3.89 -13.35
N LYS A 93 4.82 -4.31 -12.12
CA LYS A 93 4.39 -5.69 -11.79
C LYS A 93 2.89 -5.91 -11.93
N GLY A 94 2.09 -4.88 -12.21
CA GLY A 94 0.63 -4.96 -12.22
C GLY A 94 0.05 -5.37 -10.86
N LEU A 95 0.72 -4.97 -9.76
CA LEU A 95 0.23 -5.27 -8.43
C LEU A 95 -0.95 -4.35 -8.08
N PRO A 96 -2.02 -4.88 -7.47
CA PRO A 96 -3.09 -4.06 -6.93
C PRO A 96 -2.55 -3.03 -5.94
N ILE A 97 -2.74 -1.75 -6.24
CA ILE A 97 -2.28 -0.61 -5.42
C ILE A 97 -3.43 -0.13 -4.53
N ILE A 98 -3.22 -0.18 -3.22
CA ILE A 98 -4.14 0.31 -2.19
C ILE A 98 -3.47 1.46 -1.45
N CYS A 99 -4.02 2.65 -1.60
CA CYS A 99 -3.57 3.86 -0.93
C CYS A 99 -4.41 4.08 0.34
N VAL A 100 -3.76 4.15 1.49
CA VAL A 100 -4.40 4.28 2.79
C VAL A 100 -4.06 5.64 3.37
N ASN A 101 -5.04 6.53 3.42
CA ASN A 101 -4.85 7.89 3.90
C ASN A 101 -4.91 7.91 5.44
N LEU A 102 -3.80 8.31 6.06
CA LEU A 102 -3.67 8.37 7.52
C LEU A 102 -4.51 9.50 8.14
N ASN A 103 -4.80 10.55 7.36
CA ASN A 103 -5.75 11.60 7.71
C ASN A 103 -7.23 11.17 7.63
N LYS A 104 -7.50 9.88 7.35
CA LYS A 104 -8.84 9.27 7.21
C LYS A 104 -9.67 9.80 6.04
N ASN A 105 -9.04 10.42 5.05
CA ASN A 105 -9.76 10.81 3.83
C ASN A 105 -10.16 9.56 3.01
N LYS A 106 -11.37 9.58 2.46
CA LYS A 106 -11.93 8.49 1.63
C LYS A 106 -11.49 8.57 0.17
N ARG A 107 -10.86 9.68 -0.24
CA ARG A 107 -10.47 9.98 -1.61
C ARG A 107 -9.00 10.40 -1.66
N LYS A 108 -8.46 10.46 -2.88
CA LYS A 108 -7.15 11.05 -3.13
C LYS A 108 -7.14 12.52 -2.70
N ASP A 109 -6.05 12.94 -2.06
CA ASP A 109 -5.80 14.32 -1.65
C ASP A 109 -4.39 14.78 -2.03
N GLU A 110 -4.02 15.97 -1.55
CA GLU A 110 -2.74 16.63 -1.81
C GLU A 110 -1.53 15.95 -1.16
N LEU A 111 -1.75 15.01 -0.24
CA LEU A 111 -0.68 14.22 0.40
C LEU A 111 -0.28 13.02 -0.45
N CYS A 112 -1.06 12.70 -1.48
CA CYS A 112 -0.72 11.65 -2.42
C CYS A 112 0.57 11.99 -3.19
N PRO A 113 1.56 11.08 -3.23
CA PRO A 113 2.75 11.29 -4.03
C PRO A 113 2.40 11.37 -5.52
N SER A 114 3.08 12.26 -6.24
CA SER A 114 2.86 12.51 -7.67
C SER A 114 3.09 11.28 -8.55
N SER A 115 3.83 10.29 -8.04
CA SER A 115 4.10 9.02 -8.72
C SER A 115 2.85 8.15 -8.91
N LEU A 116 1.74 8.46 -8.21
CA LEU A 116 0.43 7.82 -8.37
C LEU A 116 -0.55 8.64 -9.23
N ASN A 117 -0.11 9.76 -9.82
CA ASN A 117 -0.96 10.52 -10.73
C ASN A 117 -1.20 9.72 -12.02
N GLY A 118 -2.47 9.55 -12.39
CA GLY A 118 -2.86 8.78 -13.58
C GLY A 118 -2.57 7.28 -13.47
N GLN A 119 -2.55 6.74 -12.25
CA GLN A 119 -2.32 5.32 -11.99
C GLN A 119 -3.56 4.67 -11.38
N LEU A 120 -3.79 3.40 -11.72
CA LEU A 120 -4.89 2.60 -11.20
C LEU A 120 -4.64 2.24 -9.73
N ALA A 121 -5.25 2.99 -8.82
CA ALA A 121 -5.13 2.78 -7.39
C ALA A 121 -6.45 3.10 -6.68
N ILE A 122 -6.71 2.41 -5.57
CA ILE A 122 -7.85 2.74 -4.70
C ILE A 122 -7.40 3.53 -3.48
N PHE A 123 -8.16 4.54 -3.10
CA PHE A 123 -7.94 5.36 -1.91
C PHE A 123 -8.95 4.99 -0.85
N ILE A 124 -8.46 4.72 0.37
CA ILE A 124 -9.26 4.34 1.53
C ILE A 124 -8.80 5.09 2.78
N PRO A 125 -9.69 5.33 3.75
CA PRO A 125 -9.30 5.85 5.05
C PRO A 125 -8.56 4.78 5.86
N PHE A 126 -7.61 5.20 6.70
CA PHE A 126 -6.93 4.31 7.64
C PHE A 126 -7.89 3.71 8.68
N GLY A 127 -7.99 2.38 8.69
CA GLY A 127 -8.82 1.62 9.63
C GLY A 127 -8.87 0.13 9.31
N SER A 128 -8.87 -0.73 10.33
CA SER A 128 -8.77 -2.20 10.19
C SER A 128 -9.82 -2.79 9.25
N LYS A 129 -11.11 -2.52 9.52
CA LYS A 129 -12.24 -3.01 8.71
C LYS A 129 -12.15 -2.60 7.25
N MET A 130 -11.73 -1.37 6.98
CA MET A 130 -11.63 -0.84 5.62
C MET A 130 -10.46 -1.46 4.86
N MET A 131 -9.29 -1.57 5.51
CA MET A 131 -8.14 -2.26 4.91
C MET A 131 -8.46 -3.73 4.63
N GLN A 132 -9.19 -4.39 5.53
CA GLN A 132 -9.64 -5.76 5.32
C GLN A 132 -10.47 -5.89 4.06
N TYR A 133 -11.52 -5.10 4.00
CA TYR A 133 -12.40 -5.09 2.85
C TYR A 133 -11.62 -4.79 1.55
N ALA A 134 -10.68 -3.85 1.59
CA ALA A 134 -9.88 -3.50 0.43
C ALA A 134 -8.98 -4.64 -0.03
N LEU A 135 -8.28 -5.31 0.89
CA LEU A 135 -7.38 -6.41 0.56
C LEU A 135 -8.10 -7.66 0.03
N GLU A 136 -9.37 -7.86 0.41
CA GLU A 136 -10.19 -8.97 -0.07
C GLU A 136 -10.86 -8.68 -1.43
N ASN A 137 -11.27 -7.43 -1.68
CA ASN A 137 -12.12 -7.09 -2.83
C ASN A 137 -11.36 -6.35 -3.95
N TRP A 138 -10.40 -5.47 -3.60
CA TRP A 138 -9.70 -4.65 -4.59
C TRP A 138 -8.88 -5.47 -5.61
N PRO A 139 -8.14 -6.53 -5.25
CA PRO A 139 -7.32 -7.26 -6.23
C PRO A 139 -8.10 -7.75 -7.46
N LYS A 140 -9.32 -8.24 -7.26
CA LYS A 140 -10.20 -8.69 -8.36
C LYS A 140 -10.67 -7.52 -9.22
N SER A 141 -11.11 -6.42 -8.60
CA SER A 141 -11.53 -5.22 -9.31
C SER A 141 -10.38 -4.59 -10.09
N HIS A 142 -9.18 -4.52 -9.48
CA HIS A 142 -7.98 -4.01 -10.10
C HIS A 142 -7.62 -4.79 -11.37
N GLU A 143 -7.67 -6.11 -11.34
CA GLU A 143 -7.41 -6.94 -12.52
C GLU A 143 -8.42 -6.66 -13.67
N GLN A 144 -9.69 -6.47 -13.33
CA GLN A 144 -10.73 -6.13 -14.31
C GLN A 144 -10.49 -4.74 -14.92
N TYR A 145 -10.24 -3.74 -14.10
CA TYR A 145 -9.96 -2.37 -14.55
C TYR A 145 -8.68 -2.31 -15.40
N LEU A 146 -7.65 -3.05 -15.03
CA LEU A 146 -6.41 -3.13 -15.81
C LEU A 146 -6.65 -3.74 -17.20
N LYS A 147 -7.49 -4.79 -17.30
CA LYS A 147 -7.88 -5.40 -18.59
C LYS A 147 -8.69 -4.43 -19.46
N ASN A 148 -9.45 -3.53 -18.85
CA ASN A 148 -10.22 -2.50 -19.56
C ASN A 148 -9.38 -1.27 -19.94
N GLY A 149 -8.09 -1.22 -19.56
CA GLY A 149 -7.24 -0.05 -19.80
C GLY A 149 -7.55 1.14 -18.89
N GLU A 150 -8.25 0.92 -17.77
CA GLU A 150 -8.60 1.97 -16.82
C GLU A 150 -7.39 2.31 -15.93
N ILE A 151 -7.06 3.61 -15.85
CA ILE A 151 -5.88 4.11 -15.11
C ILE A 151 -6.24 5.19 -14.07
N SER A 152 -7.51 5.25 -13.66
CA SER A 152 -8.00 6.31 -12.78
C SER A 152 -7.84 5.97 -11.29
N SER A 153 -7.95 6.99 -10.44
CA SER A 153 -8.01 6.81 -8.98
C SER A 153 -9.43 6.44 -8.54
N TYR A 154 -9.57 5.36 -7.77
CA TYR A 154 -10.86 4.88 -7.28
C TYR A 154 -11.04 5.17 -5.79
N CYS A 155 -12.29 5.27 -5.38
CA CYS A 155 -12.72 5.22 -3.99
C CYS A 155 -13.97 4.35 -3.91
N TYR A 156 -14.19 3.68 -2.77
CA TYR A 156 -15.42 2.91 -2.59
C TYR A 156 -16.66 3.80 -2.57
N LYS A 157 -17.82 3.22 -2.91
CA LYS A 157 -19.12 3.88 -2.78
C LYS A 157 -19.48 4.04 -1.30
N ASP A 158 -20.24 5.08 -0.97
CA ASP A 158 -20.71 5.37 0.39
C ASP A 158 -21.43 4.20 1.07
N ALA A 159 -22.14 3.37 0.30
CA ALA A 159 -22.78 2.16 0.80
C ALA A 159 -21.81 1.16 1.46
N VAL A 160 -20.57 1.07 0.95
CA VAL A 160 -19.54 0.20 1.52
C VAL A 160 -19.11 0.72 2.89
N TYR A 161 -18.88 2.03 3.01
CA TYR A 161 -18.49 2.65 4.27
C TYR A 161 -19.60 2.49 5.33
N LYS A 162 -20.86 2.77 4.96
CA LYS A 162 -22.02 2.57 5.86
C LYS A 162 -22.13 1.11 6.35
N ARG A 163 -21.95 0.13 5.46
CA ARG A 163 -21.99 -1.30 5.83
C ARG A 163 -20.88 -1.70 6.80
N LEU A 164 -19.72 -1.05 6.72
CA LEU A 164 -18.59 -1.28 7.62
C LEU A 164 -18.70 -0.48 8.94
N GLY A 165 -19.68 0.43 9.04
CA GLY A 165 -19.86 1.34 10.17
C GLY A 165 -18.85 2.49 10.19
N LEU A 166 -18.52 3.04 9.01
CA LEU A 166 -17.52 4.09 8.76
C LEU A 166 -18.09 5.28 7.96
#